data_AF-A0A8E2UDR7-F1
#
_entry.id   AF-A0A8E2UDR7-F1
#
_cell.length_a   1.000
_cell.length_b   1.000
_cell.length_c   1.000
_cell.angle_alpha   90.00
_cell.angle_beta   90.00
_cell.angle_gamma   90.00
#
_symmetry.space_group_name_H-M   'P 1'
#
loop_
_entity.id
_entity.type
_entity.pdbx_description
1 polymer ?
#
loop_
_entity_poly.entity_id
_entity_poly.type
_entity_poly.pdbx_seq_one_letter_code
_entity_poly.pdbx_strand_id
1 'polypeptide(L)'
;MSKLIFDKNNYEVFDDYNDVMIQVFGIGCSLCYDGEIFQVLKNHPIPFGKLLKEKNKELNEQETEKLFNQQIKEWQTFEDKNFEFQKPTFICETCWNEMI
;
A
#
# COMPACT_ATOMS: atom_id res chain seq x y z
N MET A 1 1.01 -0.81 -25.84
CA MET A 1 1.58 -1.23 -24.55
C MET A 1 2.15 0.00 -23.88
N SER A 2 1.48 0.44 -22.84
CA SER A 2 1.91 1.52 -21.96
C SER A 2 3.22 1.11 -21.29
N LYS A 3 4.23 1.98 -21.31
CA LYS A 3 5.56 1.66 -20.80
C LYS A 3 5.55 1.83 -19.28
N LEU A 4 5.58 0.72 -18.55
CA LEU A 4 5.69 0.70 -17.08
C LEU A 4 6.82 1.64 -16.65
N ILE A 5 6.53 2.58 -15.75
CA ILE A 5 7.52 3.50 -15.19
C ILE A 5 8.01 2.92 -13.88
N PHE A 6 9.09 2.13 -13.95
CA PHE A 6 9.72 1.50 -12.80
C PHE A 6 11.14 2.05 -12.58
N ASP A 7 11.43 2.41 -11.33
CA ASP A 7 12.76 2.72 -10.82
C ASP A 7 12.82 2.27 -9.37
N LYS A 8 13.67 1.28 -9.09
CA LYS A 8 13.83 0.67 -7.76
C LYS A 8 14.12 1.69 -6.65
N ASN A 9 14.75 2.83 -6.98
CA ASN A 9 15.07 3.85 -5.98
C ASN A 9 13.83 4.60 -5.48
N ASN A 10 12.70 4.46 -6.16
CA ASN A 10 11.42 5.05 -5.76
C ASN A 10 10.59 4.13 -4.87
N TYR A 11 11.12 2.98 -4.44
CA TYR A 11 10.40 2.03 -3.60
C TYR A 11 11.10 1.85 -2.26
N GLU A 12 10.32 1.41 -1.28
CA GLU A 12 10.78 1.01 0.04
C GLU A 12 10.00 -0.20 0.56
N VAL A 13 10.54 -0.86 1.58
CA VAL A 13 9.93 -2.06 2.17
C VAL A 13 8.54 -1.71 2.67
N PHE A 14 7.56 -2.50 2.27
CA PHE A 14 6.20 -2.34 2.78
C PHE A 14 6.13 -2.85 4.22
N ASP A 15 5.93 -1.92 5.16
CA ASP A 15 5.85 -2.19 6.59
C ASP A 15 4.42 -1.93 7.09
N ASP A 16 3.56 -2.92 6.88
CA ASP A 16 2.21 -2.93 7.40
C ASP A 16 2.08 -3.92 8.56
N TYR A 17 1.93 -3.38 9.76
CA TYR A 17 1.91 -4.21 10.96
C TYR A 17 0.70 -5.17 10.95
N ASN A 18 0.98 -6.47 11.11
CA ASN A 18 0.00 -7.56 11.04
C ASN A 18 -0.73 -7.70 9.70
N ASP A 19 -0.19 -7.16 8.60
CA ASP A 19 -0.78 -7.26 7.26
C ASP A 19 -2.24 -6.80 7.19
N VAL A 20 -2.60 -5.81 8.03
CA VAL A 20 -3.97 -5.29 8.16
C VAL A 20 -4.48 -4.77 6.83
N MET A 21 -3.67 -4.08 6.04
CA MET A 21 -4.07 -3.58 4.73
C MET A 21 -4.40 -4.73 3.78
N ILE A 22 -3.60 -5.80 3.76
CA ILE A 22 -3.87 -6.98 2.93
C ILE A 22 -5.17 -7.64 3.39
N GLN A 23 -5.32 -7.86 4.70
CA GLN A 23 -6.48 -8.56 5.26
C GLN A 23 -7.78 -7.77 5.17
N VAL A 24 -7.72 -6.46 5.35
CA VAL A 24 -8.92 -5.62 5.51
C VAL A 24 -9.25 -4.84 4.24
N PHE A 25 -8.24 -4.37 3.51
CA PHE A 25 -8.45 -3.66 2.24
C PHE A 25 -8.34 -4.57 1.02
N GLY A 26 -7.86 -5.80 1.17
CA GLY A 26 -7.70 -6.73 0.06
C GLY A 26 -6.66 -6.24 -0.96
N ILE A 27 -5.64 -5.50 -0.52
CA ILE A 27 -4.57 -5.05 -1.42
C ILE A 27 -3.74 -6.24 -1.90
N GLY A 28 -3.27 -6.13 -3.13
CA GLY A 28 -2.38 -7.11 -3.75
C GLY A 28 -1.40 -6.42 -4.70
N CYS A 29 -0.44 -7.18 -5.21
CA CYS A 29 0.58 -6.67 -6.11
C CYS A 29 -0.07 -5.99 -7.31
N SER A 30 0.31 -4.75 -7.62
CA SER A 30 -0.25 -3.97 -8.74
C SER A 30 0.03 -4.59 -10.12
N LEU A 31 0.92 -5.60 -10.19
CA LEU A 31 1.33 -6.25 -11.43
C LEU A 31 0.71 -7.64 -11.62
N CYS A 32 0.62 -8.44 -10.57
CA CYS A 32 0.17 -9.84 -10.65
C CYS A 32 -0.98 -10.18 -9.68
N TYR A 33 -1.43 -9.22 -8.87
CA TYR A 33 -2.49 -9.36 -7.87
C TYR A 33 -2.20 -10.37 -6.75
N ASP A 34 -0.94 -10.77 -6.60
CA ASP A 34 -0.51 -11.62 -5.50
C ASP A 34 -0.76 -10.94 -4.14
N GLY A 35 -1.14 -11.73 -3.14
CA GLY A 35 -1.55 -11.24 -1.82
C GLY A 35 -0.38 -10.88 -0.90
N GLU A 36 0.85 -11.14 -1.32
CA GLU A 36 2.07 -10.78 -0.59
C GLU A 36 2.68 -9.52 -1.19
N ILE A 37 2.90 -8.50 -0.35
CA ILE A 37 3.53 -7.24 -0.76
C ILE A 37 4.91 -7.13 -0.12
N PHE A 38 5.93 -6.90 -0.95
CA PHE A 38 7.32 -6.75 -0.51
C PHE A 38 7.76 -5.28 -0.51
N GLN A 39 7.43 -4.53 -1.57
CA GLN A 39 7.82 -3.14 -1.74
C GLN A 39 6.60 -2.26 -2.04
N VAL A 40 6.68 -1.01 -1.63
CA VAL A 40 5.69 0.03 -1.87
C VAL A 40 6.35 1.29 -2.44
N LEU A 41 5.65 2.01 -3.31
CA LEU A 41 6.13 3.27 -3.88
C LEU A 41 6.27 4.34 -2.80
N LYS A 42 7.43 5.02 -2.73
CA LYS A 42 7.71 6.11 -1.80
C LYS A 42 6.68 7.24 -1.87
N ASN A 43 6.56 7.97 -0.76
CA ASN A 43 5.54 8.99 -0.52
C ASN A 43 4.12 8.41 -0.46
N HIS A 44 4.00 7.12 -0.16
CA HIS A 44 2.73 6.49 0.14
C HIS A 44 2.14 7.02 1.47
N PRO A 45 0.82 6.93 1.67
CA PRO A 45 0.20 7.16 2.98
C PRO A 45 0.74 6.19 4.03
N ILE A 46 0.59 6.48 5.32
CA ILE A 46 1.08 5.57 6.36
C ILE A 46 0.32 4.23 6.26
N PRO A 47 1.00 3.06 6.27
CA PRO A 47 0.30 1.78 6.29
C PRO A 47 -0.64 1.65 7.48
N PHE A 48 -1.85 1.13 7.24
CA PHE A 48 -2.92 1.23 8.23
C PHE A 48 -2.63 0.42 9.49
N GLY A 49 -2.04 -0.77 9.38
CA GLY A 49 -1.61 -1.56 10.53
C GLY A 49 -0.59 -0.81 11.39
N LYS A 50 0.33 -0.07 10.76
CA LYS A 50 1.31 0.78 11.46
C LYS A 50 0.63 1.94 12.18
N LEU A 51 -0.28 2.63 11.51
CA LEU A 51 -1.08 3.71 12.09
C LEU A 51 -1.91 3.22 13.29
N LEU A 52 -2.54 2.05 13.19
CA LEU A 52 -3.27 1.43 14.29
C LEU A 52 -2.35 1.11 15.46
N LYS A 53 -1.16 0.55 15.21
CA LYS A 53 -0.17 0.26 16.26
C LYS A 53 0.24 1.53 17.02
N GLU A 54 0.40 2.65 16.31
CA GLU A 54 0.73 3.94 16.90
C GLU A 54 -0.44 4.54 17.72
N LYS A 55 -1.69 4.26 17.32
CA LYS A 55 -2.91 4.84 17.93
C LYS A 55 -3.64 3.93 18.93
N ASN A 56 -3.21 2.68 19.11
CA ASN A 56 -3.95 1.58 19.75
C ASN A 56 -4.40 1.81 21.22
N LYS A 57 -4.03 2.93 21.85
CA LYS A 57 -4.45 3.28 23.22
C LYS A 57 -5.41 4.48 23.29
N GLU A 58 -5.72 5.12 22.17
CA GLU A 58 -6.41 6.42 22.15
C GLU A 58 -7.74 6.41 21.40
N LEU A 59 -8.07 5.35 20.64
CA LEU A 59 -9.23 5.35 19.75
C LEU A 59 -10.42 4.60 20.33
N ASN A 60 -11.59 5.23 20.31
CA ASN A 60 -12.87 4.55 20.42
C ASN A 60 -13.36 4.02 19.06
N GLU A 61 -14.48 3.31 19.03
CA GLU A 61 -15.04 2.68 17.83
C GLU A 61 -15.33 3.69 16.70
N GLN A 62 -15.93 4.84 17.02
CA GLN A 62 -16.24 5.88 16.02
C GLN A 62 -14.98 6.53 15.45
N GLU A 63 -13.96 6.74 16.29
CA GLU A 63 -12.68 7.27 15.85
C GLU A 63 -11.93 6.28 14.97
N THR A 64 -12.04 4.98 15.29
CA THR A 64 -11.47 3.88 14.49
C THR A 64 -12.13 3.82 13.12
N GLU A 65 -13.46 3.89 13.04
CA GLU A 65 -14.19 3.89 11.77
C GLU A 65 -13.85 5.12 10.91
N LYS A 66 -13.75 6.30 11.53
CA LYS A 66 -13.36 7.52 10.83
C LYS A 66 -11.94 7.43 10.28
N LEU A 67 -11.01 6.91 11.08
CA LEU A 67 -9.62 6.69 10.66
C LEU A 67 -9.55 5.70 9.50
N PHE A 68 -10.28 4.61 9.59
CA PHE A 68 -10.39 3.59 8.55
C PHE A 68 -10.87 4.19 7.21
N ASN A 69 -11.98 4.92 7.23
CA ASN A 69 -12.55 5.56 6.05
C ASN A 69 -11.61 6.61 5.44
N GLN A 70 -10.88 7.35 6.28
CA GLN A 70 -9.86 8.28 5.81
C GLN A 70 -8.71 7.55 5.11
N GLN A 71 -8.21 6.46 5.70
CA GLN A 71 -7.11 5.68 5.13
C GLN A 71 -7.48 5.03 3.81
N ILE A 72 -8.69 4.48 3.67
CA ILE A 72 -9.19 3.96 2.38
C ILE A 72 -9.09 5.05 1.31
N LYS A 73 -9.58 6.25 1.61
CA LYS A 73 -9.60 7.35 0.64
C LYS A 73 -8.19 7.81 0.26
N GLU A 74 -7.30 7.92 1.24
CA GLU A 74 -5.90 8.32 1.00
C GLU A 74 -5.17 7.30 0.12
N TRP A 75 -5.30 6.01 0.43
CA TRP A 75 -4.69 4.94 -0.34
C TRP A 75 -5.30 4.79 -1.74
N GLN A 76 -6.61 4.88 -1.89
CA GLN A 76 -7.26 4.86 -3.21
C GLN A 76 -6.81 6.04 -4.08
N THR A 77 -6.71 7.25 -3.50
CA THR A 77 -6.23 8.43 -4.24
C THR A 77 -4.78 8.25 -4.70
N PHE A 78 -3.95 7.62 -3.87
CA PHE A 78 -2.57 7.32 -4.21
C PHE A 78 -2.47 6.26 -5.33
N GLU A 79 -3.24 5.17 -5.23
CA GLU A 79 -3.35 4.14 -6.27
C GLU A 79 -3.80 4.72 -7.60
N ASP A 80 -4.93 5.45 -7.62
CA ASP A 80 -5.53 5.98 -8.84
C ASP A 80 -4.55 6.89 -9.59
N LYS A 81 -3.84 7.74 -8.84
CA LYS A 81 -2.80 8.62 -9.38
C LYS A 81 -1.66 7.80 -9.98
N ASN A 82 -1.14 6.82 -9.26
CA ASN A 82 0.00 6.03 -9.73
C ASN A 82 -0.38 5.16 -10.93
N PHE A 83 -1.61 4.64 -10.95
CA PHE A 83 -2.19 3.92 -12.09
C PHE A 83 -2.25 4.80 -13.34
N GLU A 84 -2.69 6.06 -13.22
CA GLU A 84 -2.68 7.03 -14.33
C GLU A 84 -1.25 7.23 -14.89
N PHE A 85 -0.25 7.27 -14.02
CA PHE A 85 1.17 7.38 -14.39
C PHE A 85 1.86 6.04 -14.71
N GLN A 86 1.13 4.92 -14.74
CA GLN A 86 1.68 3.58 -15.00
C GLN A 86 2.83 3.21 -14.04
N LYS A 87 2.71 3.65 -12.79
CA LYS A 87 3.61 3.30 -11.70
C LYS A 87 2.91 2.25 -10.83
N PRO A 88 3.45 1.04 -10.70
CA PRO A 88 2.90 0.06 -9.77
C PRO A 88 3.14 0.58 -8.35
N THR A 89 2.12 0.57 -7.51
CA THR A 89 2.31 1.03 -6.13
C THR A 89 2.82 -0.08 -5.25
N PHE A 90 2.20 -1.25 -5.31
CA PHE A 90 2.52 -2.41 -4.49
C PHE A 90 3.18 -3.48 -5.35
N ILE A 91 4.30 -4.01 -4.89
CA ILE A 91 5.08 -5.00 -5.63
C ILE A 91 5.37 -6.19 -4.72
N CYS A 92 4.99 -7.39 -5.15
CA CYS A 92 5.37 -8.64 -4.47
C CYS A 92 6.85 -8.98 -4.71
N GLU A 93 7.42 -9.86 -3.89
CA GLU A 93 8.82 -10.27 -4.02
C GLU A 93 9.14 -10.83 -5.42
N THR A 94 8.25 -11.66 -5.97
CA THR A 94 8.41 -12.25 -7.30
C THR A 94 8.55 -11.18 -8.38
N CYS A 95 7.60 -10.25 -8.46
CA CYS A 95 7.65 -9.18 -9.46
C CYS A 95 8.83 -8.25 -9.25
N TRP A 96 9.20 -7.97 -8.00
CA TRP A 96 10.39 -7.17 -7.71
C TRP A 96 11.66 -7.80 -8.28
N ASN A 97 11.82 -9.11 -8.10
CA ASN A 97 12.97 -9.86 -8.59
C ASN A 97 12.99 -10.00 -10.13
N GLU A 98 11.83 -10.06 -10.77
CA GLU A 98 11.73 -10.07 -12.24
C GLU A 98 12.04 -8.71 -12.90
N MET A 99 11.97 -7.61 -12.14
CA MET A 99 12.23 -6.25 -12.61
C MET A 99 13.68 -5.77 -12.39
N ILE A 100 14.53 -6.58 -11.74
CA ILE A 100 15.95 -6.30 -11.47
C ILE A 100 16.83 -7.04 -12.48
#